data_AF-A0A3D1G6Z0-F1
#
_entry.id   AF-A0A3D1G6Z0-F1
#
_cell.length_a   1.000
_cell.length_b   1.000
_cell.length_c   1.000
_cell.angle_alpha   90.00
_cell.angle_beta   90.00
_cell.angle_gamma   90.00
#
_symmetry.space_group_name_H-M   'P 1'
#
loop_
_entity.id
_entity.type
_entity.pdbx_description
1 polymer ?
#
loop_
_entity_poly.entity_id
_entity_poly.type
_entity_poly.pdbx_seq_one_letter_code
_entity_poly.pdbx_strand_id
1 'polypeptide(L)'
;MASNKEKYQSGIKNELNNTDPEVGEEDFNPTGDQAFDPAFQDSHRQSGSRSGVSKRNRTLLTVAIVFLLIWIFQGNPFSMMINAANSVAGLFGNENSTEQVVVGESNASGFAILDYTEAINKLDFRSQPSTNEITALYQNNVPLEYVQQLDDLGILSDMDYQGVIALYVNSISIEYLEGLDDLGYLDELEYSEVIGLYANNVPVSFLQTLDRINYLDEVDYSGIIGMYANGITDEFITGLNRIGYLDELDYTSIIGLYANGVTLSFLQTLSQVDYLDELDYAQVIGLYVNGVTEEFIKELNRRDMLDDMNFTEVIQMYQNN
;
A
#
# COMPACT_ATOMS: atom_id res chain seq x y z
N MET A 1 -9.56 1.95 -53.88
CA MET A 1 -8.81 3.22 -53.94
C MET A 1 -7.79 3.18 -52.82
N ALA A 2 -6.51 3.09 -53.17
CA ALA A 2 -5.38 3.11 -52.22
C ALA A 2 -4.80 4.54 -52.18
N SER A 3 -4.40 5.03 -51.00
CA SER A 3 -3.41 6.10 -50.90
C SER A 3 -2.78 6.20 -49.50
N ASN A 4 -1.54 5.72 -49.43
CA ASN A 4 -0.36 6.31 -48.81
C ASN A 4 -0.46 6.90 -47.39
N LYS A 5 0.10 6.15 -46.43
CA LYS A 5 1.04 6.67 -45.42
C LYS A 5 1.90 5.54 -44.84
N GLU A 6 2.69 4.91 -45.70
CA GLU A 6 3.87 4.14 -45.29
C GLU A 6 5.11 4.85 -45.83
N LYS A 7 5.96 5.33 -44.93
CA LYS A 7 7.37 5.63 -45.15
C LYS A 7 7.92 6.11 -43.82
N TYR A 8 8.75 5.30 -43.17
CA TYR A 8 10.01 5.65 -42.52
C TYR A 8 10.52 4.41 -41.75
N GLN A 9 11.29 3.58 -42.45
CA GLN A 9 12.25 2.62 -41.88
C GLN A 9 13.53 2.63 -42.75
N SER A 10 14.64 2.21 -42.13
CA SER A 10 16.04 2.25 -42.57
C SER A 10 16.72 3.61 -42.36
N GLY A 11 17.89 3.75 -41.73
CA GLY A 11 18.91 2.79 -41.29
C GLY A 11 20.26 3.42 -41.60
N ILE A 12 21.09 3.71 -40.58
CA ILE A 12 22.52 4.01 -40.76
C ILE A 12 23.29 3.33 -39.63
N LYS A 13 24.04 2.29 -39.99
CA LYS A 13 25.22 1.82 -39.25
C LYS A 13 26.42 2.60 -39.78
N ASN A 14 27.27 3.13 -38.90
CA ASN A 14 28.56 3.66 -39.30
C ASN A 14 29.67 2.85 -38.62
N GLU A 15 30.34 2.07 -39.45
CA GLU A 15 31.61 1.41 -39.22
C GLU A 15 32.74 2.43 -39.49
N LEU A 16 33.68 2.58 -38.56
CA LEU A 16 35.00 3.13 -38.86
C LEU A 16 36.07 2.27 -38.17
N ASN A 17 36.59 1.33 -38.97
CA ASN A 17 37.93 0.75 -38.94
C ASN A 17 38.95 1.88 -39.31
N ASN A 18 40.23 1.94 -38.92
CA ASN A 18 41.19 0.98 -38.36
C ASN A 18 42.48 1.77 -37.96
N THR A 19 43.49 1.04 -37.49
CA THR A 19 44.95 1.31 -37.46
C THR A 19 45.62 1.78 -36.15
N ASP A 20 46.10 0.76 -35.44
CA ASP A 20 47.11 0.68 -34.38
C ASP A 20 48.53 1.11 -34.86
N PRO A 21 49.53 1.30 -33.98
CA PRO A 21 50.34 0.13 -33.61
C PRO A 21 50.76 0.01 -32.13
N GLU A 22 50.80 -1.25 -31.71
CA GLU A 22 51.48 -1.88 -30.58
C GLU A 22 52.85 -1.27 -30.21
N VAL A 23 53.04 -1.02 -28.90
CA VAL A 23 54.38 -0.95 -28.29
C VAL A 23 54.35 -1.69 -26.93
N GLY A 24 54.93 -2.89 -26.94
CA GLY A 24 55.89 -3.38 -25.94
C GLY A 24 55.38 -3.76 -24.54
N GLU A 25 55.23 -5.06 -24.31
CA GLU A 25 55.38 -5.69 -22.99
C GLU A 25 56.84 -5.54 -22.51
N GLU A 26 57.07 -5.18 -21.24
CA GLU A 26 58.25 -5.62 -20.49
C GLU A 26 57.92 -5.92 -19.01
N ASP A 27 58.56 -7.01 -18.56
CA ASP A 27 58.30 -7.84 -17.39
C ASP A 27 58.82 -7.30 -16.03
N PHE A 28 58.16 -7.78 -14.98
CA PHE A 28 58.67 -8.26 -13.69
C PHE A 28 59.96 -7.70 -13.00
N ASN A 29 59.72 -7.24 -11.76
CA ASN A 29 60.54 -7.05 -10.52
C ASN A 29 61.60 -8.17 -10.23
N PRO A 30 62.45 -8.19 -9.15
CA PRO A 30 62.81 -7.25 -8.05
C PRO A 30 64.32 -7.18 -7.68
N THR A 31 64.78 -6.22 -6.85
CA THR A 31 65.74 -6.39 -5.70
C THR A 31 66.43 -5.09 -5.22
N GLY A 32 66.61 -4.98 -3.89
CA GLY A 32 67.71 -4.27 -3.19
C GLY A 32 67.58 -2.74 -3.11
N ASP A 33 67.88 -2.02 -2.03
CA ASP A 33 68.48 -2.37 -0.75
C ASP A 33 68.13 -1.29 0.28
N GLN A 34 68.20 -1.68 1.55
CA GLN A 34 68.06 -0.84 2.72
C GLN A 34 69.21 0.16 2.84
N ALA A 35 68.94 1.39 3.27
CA ALA A 35 69.88 2.17 4.07
C ALA A 35 69.15 3.14 5.00
N PHE A 36 69.19 2.81 6.28
CA PHE A 36 68.93 3.70 7.41
C PHE A 36 70.12 4.69 7.55
N ASP A 37 69.85 5.96 7.82
CA ASP A 37 70.71 6.74 8.74
C ASP A 37 69.85 7.77 9.52
N PRO A 38 69.96 7.84 10.87
CA PRO A 38 69.13 8.66 11.73
C PRO A 38 69.86 9.91 12.22
N ALA A 39 69.19 11.06 12.22
CA ALA A 39 69.36 12.14 13.21
C ALA A 39 68.70 13.42 12.68
N PHE A 40 67.68 13.93 13.38
CA PHE A 40 67.83 15.14 14.18
C PHE A 40 66.59 15.36 15.06
N GLN A 41 66.88 15.80 16.27
CA GLN A 41 66.04 15.90 17.47
C GLN A 41 64.99 17.03 17.45
N ASP A 42 63.92 16.75 18.19
CA ASP A 42 63.15 17.61 19.12
C ASP A 42 62.44 18.89 18.61
N SER A 43 61.10 18.90 18.72
CA SER A 43 60.44 19.39 19.95
C SER A 43 58.91 19.29 19.91
N HIS A 44 58.34 19.08 21.10
CA HIS A 44 56.96 18.79 21.48
C HIS A 44 55.84 19.67 20.87
N ARG A 45 54.67 19.06 20.61
CA ARG A 45 53.49 19.08 21.52
C ARG A 45 52.31 18.23 21.01
N GLN A 46 51.61 17.65 21.99
CA GLN A 46 50.50 16.69 21.92
C GLN A 46 49.30 17.14 21.09
N SER A 47 48.65 16.18 20.40
CA SER A 47 47.19 16.08 20.40
C SER A 47 46.78 14.61 20.37
N GLY A 48 46.01 14.22 21.39
CA GLY A 48 45.67 12.84 21.69
C GLY A 48 44.58 12.26 20.81
N SER A 49 44.76 10.99 20.49
CA SER A 49 43.73 9.94 20.40
C SER A 49 42.42 10.29 19.69
N ARG A 50 42.44 10.06 18.37
CA ARG A 50 41.28 9.52 17.65
C ARG A 50 40.79 8.25 18.35
N SER A 51 39.69 8.30 19.10
CA SER A 51 38.92 7.10 19.38
C SER A 51 37.97 6.86 18.21
N GLY A 52 38.38 5.96 17.32
CA GLY A 52 37.53 5.43 16.28
C GLY A 52 36.26 4.86 16.91
N VAL A 53 35.12 5.43 16.54
CA VAL A 53 33.81 4.86 16.88
C VAL A 53 33.72 3.53 16.13
N SER A 54 33.94 2.49 16.91
CA SER A 54 33.89 1.08 16.55
C SER A 54 32.68 0.78 15.68
N LYS A 55 32.92 0.06 14.57
CA LYS A 55 31.91 -0.53 13.66
C LYS A 55 30.79 -1.32 14.38
N ARG A 56 30.91 -1.57 15.69
CA ARG A 56 29.91 -2.22 16.54
C ARG A 56 28.65 -1.39 16.74
N ASN A 57 28.70 -0.05 16.71
CA ASN A 57 27.51 0.79 16.91
C ASN A 57 26.60 0.88 15.68
N ARG A 58 27.16 0.77 14.46
CA ARG A 58 26.36 0.71 13.22
C ARG A 58 25.48 -0.53 13.18
N THR A 59 26.04 -1.70 13.49
CA THR A 59 25.28 -2.95 13.56
C THR A 59 24.21 -2.95 14.63
N LEU A 60 24.44 -2.28 15.76
CA LEU A 60 23.45 -2.20 16.85
C LEU A 60 22.23 -1.33 16.48
N LEU A 61 22.45 -0.21 15.79
CA LEU A 61 21.36 0.68 15.36
C LEU A 61 20.50 0.02 14.28
N THR A 62 21.11 -0.60 13.27
CA THR A 62 20.37 -1.32 12.21
C THR A 62 19.60 -2.52 12.79
N VAL A 63 20.19 -3.25 13.73
CA VAL A 63 19.50 -4.37 14.40
C VAL A 63 18.35 -3.87 15.27
N ALA A 64 18.46 -2.72 15.94
CA ALA A 64 17.37 -2.14 16.73
C ALA A 64 16.17 -1.70 15.86
N ILE A 65 16.43 -1.11 14.69
CA ILE A 65 15.39 -0.72 13.72
C ILE A 65 14.69 -1.97 13.17
N VAL A 66 15.45 -3.00 12.77
CA VAL A 66 14.89 -4.28 12.32
C VAL A 66 14.11 -4.97 13.44
N PHE A 67 14.56 -4.89 14.70
CA PHE A 67 13.84 -5.45 15.85
C PHE A 67 12.53 -4.71 16.13
N LEU A 68 12.49 -3.39 16.01
CA LEU A 68 11.26 -2.59 16.14
C LEU A 68 10.26 -2.92 15.05
N LEU A 69 10.72 -3.06 13.80
CA LEU A 69 9.90 -3.49 12.66
C LEU A 69 9.33 -4.92 12.88
N ILE A 70 10.11 -5.85 13.43
CA ILE A 70 9.66 -7.22 13.76
C ILE A 70 8.69 -7.24 14.96
N TRP A 71 8.87 -6.37 15.95
CA TRP A 71 8.02 -6.34 17.15
C TRP A 71 6.62 -5.75 16.88
N ILE A 72 6.52 -4.78 15.95
CA ILE A 72 5.23 -4.28 15.44
C ILE A 72 4.51 -5.36 14.62
N PHE A 73 5.26 -6.18 13.86
CA PHE A 73 4.68 -7.27 13.05
C PHE A 73 4.21 -8.49 13.87
N GLN A 74 4.67 -8.66 15.12
CA GLN A 74 4.18 -9.72 16.01
C GLN A 74 2.78 -9.43 16.63
N GLY A 75 2.27 -8.22 16.44
CA GLY A 75 0.91 -7.81 16.81
C GLY A 75 -0.16 -8.18 15.77
N ASN A 76 -0.12 -9.40 15.22
CA ASN A 76 -1.17 -10.12 14.47
C ASN A 76 -2.43 -9.32 14.02
N PRO A 77 -2.37 -8.39 13.04
CA PRO A 77 -3.58 -7.82 12.43
C PRO A 77 -4.24 -8.81 11.45
N PHE A 78 -3.45 -9.78 10.95
CA PHE A 78 -3.87 -10.81 10.00
C PHE A 78 -4.72 -11.94 10.61
N SER A 79 -4.75 -12.10 11.94
CA SER A 79 -5.57 -13.17 12.56
C SER A 79 -7.06 -12.87 12.49
N MET A 80 -7.45 -11.59 12.40
CA MET A 80 -8.84 -11.18 12.20
C MET A 80 -9.24 -11.28 10.73
N MET A 81 -8.32 -11.00 9.80
CA MET A 81 -8.47 -11.19 8.35
C MET A 81 -8.70 -12.66 7.96
N ILE A 82 -7.95 -13.60 8.57
CA ILE A 82 -8.08 -15.04 8.29
C ILE A 82 -9.42 -15.60 8.82
N ASN A 83 -9.99 -15.06 9.90
CA ASN A 83 -11.27 -15.56 10.42
C ASN A 83 -12.48 -15.12 9.58
N ALA A 84 -12.47 -13.91 9.01
CA ALA A 84 -13.49 -13.46 8.06
C ALA A 84 -13.41 -14.23 6.72
N ALA A 85 -12.20 -14.44 6.21
CA ALA A 85 -11.99 -15.28 5.01
C ALA A 85 -12.34 -16.76 5.25
N ASN A 86 -12.13 -17.29 6.46
CA ASN A 86 -12.51 -18.67 6.80
C ASN A 86 -14.03 -18.85 7.00
N SER A 87 -14.77 -17.82 7.44
CA SER A 87 -16.25 -17.88 7.45
C SER A 87 -16.84 -17.86 6.05
N VAL A 88 -16.16 -17.21 5.09
CA VAL A 88 -16.50 -17.25 3.67
C VAL A 88 -16.17 -18.64 3.11
N ALA A 89 -14.99 -19.21 3.39
CA ALA A 89 -14.61 -20.56 2.93
C ALA A 89 -15.54 -21.69 3.44
N GLY A 90 -16.17 -21.53 4.61
CA GLY A 90 -17.17 -22.46 5.14
C GLY A 90 -18.49 -22.52 4.36
N LEU A 91 -18.79 -21.52 3.53
CA LEU A 91 -19.94 -21.49 2.62
C LEU A 91 -19.66 -22.18 1.26
N PHE A 92 -18.38 -22.36 0.89
CA PHE A 92 -17.97 -22.86 -0.43
C PHE A 92 -17.37 -24.27 -0.41
N GLY A 93 -17.36 -24.96 0.73
CA GLY A 93 -16.78 -26.29 0.87
C GLY A 93 -17.80 -27.38 1.18
N ASN A 94 -18.45 -27.95 0.15
CA ASN A 94 -18.64 -29.41 -0.02
C ASN A 94 -19.49 -29.71 -1.29
N GLU A 95 -18.84 -30.07 -2.40
CA GLU A 95 -19.50 -30.79 -3.50
C GLU A 95 -19.67 -32.27 -3.09
N ASN A 96 -20.92 -32.74 -3.14
CA ASN A 96 -21.43 -34.06 -2.75
C ASN A 96 -21.90 -34.19 -1.30
N SER A 97 -23.17 -33.87 -1.08
CA SER A 97 -24.05 -34.66 -0.20
C SER A 97 -25.51 -34.40 -0.59
N THR A 98 -26.11 -35.36 -1.29
CA THR A 98 -27.56 -35.53 -1.34
C THR A 98 -28.07 -35.79 0.07
N GLU A 99 -28.64 -34.78 0.72
CA GLU A 99 -29.43 -34.93 1.94
C GLU A 99 -30.73 -34.13 1.88
N GLN A 100 -31.68 -34.66 2.64
CA GLN A 100 -33.12 -34.60 2.42
C GLN A 100 -33.74 -33.21 2.57
N VAL A 101 -34.69 -32.93 1.67
CA VAL A 101 -35.58 -31.77 1.69
C VAL A 101 -36.52 -31.88 2.90
N VAL A 102 -36.19 -31.19 3.98
CA VAL A 102 -37.17 -30.81 5.01
C VAL A 102 -37.78 -29.49 4.55
N VAL A 103 -39.01 -29.56 4.03
CA VAL A 103 -39.83 -28.38 3.70
C VAL A 103 -40.22 -27.72 5.02
N GLY A 104 -39.37 -26.83 5.52
CA GLY A 104 -39.72 -25.84 6.53
C GLY A 104 -40.21 -24.58 5.85
N GLU A 105 -41.36 -24.05 6.26
CA GLU A 105 -41.87 -22.73 5.87
C GLU A 105 -40.85 -21.64 6.25
N SER A 106 -39.90 -21.35 5.35
CA SER A 106 -39.09 -20.14 5.42
C SER A 106 -39.91 -19.02 4.77
N ASN A 107 -40.52 -18.17 5.60
CA ASN A 107 -41.23 -16.99 5.13
C ASN A 107 -40.21 -15.88 4.85
N ALA A 108 -39.70 -15.82 3.63
CA ALA A 108 -39.12 -14.58 3.12
C ALA A 108 -40.27 -13.57 3.00
N SER A 109 -40.54 -12.87 4.09
CA SER A 109 -41.40 -11.68 4.14
C SER A 109 -42.79 -11.86 3.51
N GLY A 110 -43.52 -12.90 3.90
CA GLY A 110 -44.95 -13.05 3.56
C GLY A 110 -45.29 -13.17 2.07
N PHE A 111 -44.29 -13.32 1.20
CA PHE A 111 -44.47 -13.45 -0.25
C PHE A 111 -44.47 -14.93 -0.62
N ALA A 112 -45.46 -15.39 -1.39
CA ALA A 112 -45.47 -16.78 -1.82
C ALA A 112 -44.27 -17.04 -2.75
N ILE A 113 -43.60 -18.19 -2.59
CA ILE A 113 -42.42 -18.52 -3.41
C ILE A 113 -42.71 -18.50 -4.92
N LEU A 114 -43.95 -18.77 -5.33
CA LEU A 114 -44.36 -18.69 -6.72
C LEU A 114 -44.33 -17.25 -7.24
N ASP A 115 -44.85 -16.30 -6.45
CA ASP A 115 -44.82 -14.88 -6.78
C ASP A 115 -43.37 -14.36 -6.75
N TYR A 116 -42.57 -14.81 -5.78
CA TYR A 116 -41.14 -14.46 -5.68
C TYR A 116 -40.40 -14.90 -6.94
N THR A 117 -40.65 -16.13 -7.39
CA THR A 117 -40.05 -16.70 -8.59
C THR A 117 -40.46 -15.92 -9.84
N GLU A 118 -41.73 -15.55 -9.98
CA GLU A 118 -42.18 -14.73 -11.11
C GLU A 118 -41.50 -13.36 -11.13
N ALA A 119 -41.32 -12.75 -9.96
CA ALA A 119 -40.68 -11.44 -9.84
C ALA A 119 -39.17 -11.50 -10.16
N ILE A 120 -38.43 -12.45 -9.59
CA ILE A 120 -37.00 -12.65 -9.87
C ILE A 120 -36.76 -12.96 -11.36
N ASN A 121 -37.68 -13.66 -12.03
CA ASN A 121 -37.58 -13.95 -13.46
C ASN A 121 -37.72 -12.73 -14.39
N LYS A 122 -38.04 -11.56 -13.85
CA LYS A 122 -38.15 -10.30 -14.61
C LYS A 122 -36.95 -9.38 -14.43
N LEU A 123 -36.03 -9.70 -13.52
CA LEU A 123 -34.85 -8.89 -13.20
C LEU A 123 -33.66 -9.27 -14.08
N ASP A 124 -32.71 -8.36 -14.24
CA ASP A 124 -31.60 -8.45 -15.20
C ASP A 124 -30.34 -9.06 -14.57
N PHE A 125 -30.41 -10.35 -14.20
CA PHE A 125 -29.23 -11.08 -13.73
C PHE A 125 -28.23 -11.36 -14.87
N ARG A 126 -26.93 -11.34 -14.55
CA ARG A 126 -25.84 -11.79 -15.45
C ARG A 126 -26.14 -13.12 -16.13
N SER A 127 -26.73 -14.03 -15.38
CA SER A 127 -27.28 -15.28 -15.89
C SER A 127 -28.56 -15.56 -15.13
N GLN A 128 -29.64 -15.74 -15.87
CA GLN A 128 -30.96 -15.96 -15.30
C GLN A 128 -30.93 -17.13 -14.31
N PRO A 129 -31.22 -16.91 -13.01
CA PRO A 129 -31.18 -17.97 -12.03
C PRO A 129 -32.23 -19.05 -12.33
N SER A 130 -31.80 -20.30 -12.21
CA SER A 130 -32.66 -21.48 -12.25
C SER A 130 -33.62 -21.53 -11.04
N THR A 131 -34.63 -22.39 -11.10
CA THR A 131 -35.59 -22.56 -10.00
C THR A 131 -34.92 -22.93 -8.67
N ASN A 132 -33.83 -23.71 -8.70
CA ASN A 132 -33.09 -24.08 -7.49
C ASN A 132 -32.35 -22.87 -6.90
N GLU A 133 -31.79 -22.01 -7.74
CA GLU A 133 -31.04 -20.82 -7.33
C GLU A 133 -31.98 -19.73 -6.79
N ILE A 134 -33.15 -19.55 -7.41
CA ILE A 134 -34.24 -18.72 -6.88
C ILE A 134 -34.72 -19.26 -5.52
N THR A 135 -34.86 -20.58 -5.39
CA THR A 135 -35.22 -21.21 -4.11
C THR A 135 -34.15 -20.94 -3.05
N ALA A 136 -32.86 -20.91 -3.42
CA ALA A 136 -31.78 -20.57 -2.51
C ALA A 136 -31.86 -19.11 -2.03
N LEU A 137 -32.15 -18.14 -2.91
CA LEU A 137 -32.41 -16.75 -2.53
C LEU A 137 -33.55 -16.65 -1.50
N TYR A 138 -34.67 -17.31 -1.80
CA TYR A 138 -35.85 -17.34 -0.93
C TYR A 138 -35.56 -17.99 0.43
N GLN A 139 -34.85 -19.14 0.46
CA GLN A 139 -34.51 -19.84 1.70
C GLN A 139 -33.52 -19.07 2.57
N ASN A 140 -32.65 -18.25 1.96
CA ASN A 140 -31.77 -17.32 2.67
C ASN A 140 -32.49 -16.03 3.10
N ASN A 141 -33.82 -15.96 2.92
CA ASN A 141 -34.67 -14.83 3.28
C ASN A 141 -34.24 -13.52 2.61
N VAL A 142 -33.68 -13.57 1.39
CA VAL A 142 -33.35 -12.38 0.61
C VAL A 142 -34.66 -11.70 0.17
N PRO A 143 -34.97 -10.47 0.62
CA PRO A 143 -36.20 -9.77 0.28
C PRO A 143 -36.22 -9.44 -1.21
N LEU A 144 -37.40 -9.57 -1.84
CA LEU A 144 -37.57 -9.19 -3.25
C LEU A 144 -37.17 -7.73 -3.49
N GLU A 145 -37.55 -6.83 -2.58
CA GLU A 145 -37.21 -5.40 -2.64
C GLU A 145 -35.69 -5.18 -2.69
N TYR A 146 -34.92 -5.93 -1.91
CA TYR A 146 -33.45 -5.85 -1.95
C TYR A 146 -32.92 -6.21 -3.33
N VAL A 147 -33.38 -7.33 -3.91
CA VAL A 147 -32.95 -7.75 -5.25
C VAL A 147 -33.37 -6.73 -6.32
N GLN A 148 -34.57 -6.16 -6.22
CA GLN A 148 -35.03 -5.10 -7.11
C GLN A 148 -34.15 -3.84 -7.02
N GLN A 149 -33.72 -3.46 -5.82
CA GLN A 149 -32.81 -2.33 -5.63
C GLN A 149 -31.42 -2.60 -6.25
N LEU A 150 -30.92 -3.83 -6.19
CA LEU A 150 -29.71 -4.22 -6.91
C LEU A 150 -29.90 -4.15 -8.44
N ASP A 151 -31.10 -4.48 -8.94
CA ASP A 151 -31.46 -4.37 -10.35
C ASP A 151 -31.50 -2.90 -10.80
N ASP A 152 -32.09 -2.03 -9.98
CA ASP A 152 -32.16 -0.58 -10.21
C ASP A 152 -30.77 0.08 -10.24
N LEU A 153 -29.81 -0.46 -9.47
CA LEU A 153 -28.39 -0.09 -9.51
C LEU A 153 -27.63 -0.69 -10.71
N GLY A 154 -28.26 -1.55 -11.50
CA GLY A 154 -27.64 -2.20 -12.66
C GLY A 154 -26.64 -3.31 -12.34
N ILE A 155 -26.29 -3.52 -11.07
CA ILE A 155 -25.25 -4.48 -10.66
C ILE A 155 -25.66 -5.94 -10.78
N LEU A 156 -26.96 -6.24 -10.90
CA LEU A 156 -27.39 -7.62 -11.16
C LEU A 156 -26.88 -8.14 -12.50
N SER A 157 -26.67 -7.25 -13.49
CA SER A 157 -26.24 -7.63 -14.83
C SER A 157 -24.84 -8.24 -14.86
N ASP A 158 -24.04 -8.03 -13.81
CA ASP A 158 -22.71 -8.60 -13.63
C ASP A 158 -22.61 -9.57 -12.44
N MET A 159 -23.72 -9.79 -11.71
CA MET A 159 -23.78 -10.61 -10.50
C MET A 159 -24.63 -11.87 -10.65
N ASP A 160 -24.22 -12.95 -9.99
CA ASP A 160 -25.02 -14.17 -9.86
C ASP A 160 -25.85 -14.17 -8.55
N TYR A 161 -26.70 -15.19 -8.40
CA TYR A 161 -27.53 -15.32 -7.21
C TYR A 161 -26.71 -15.50 -5.92
N GLN A 162 -25.47 -16.03 -5.99
CA GLN A 162 -24.63 -16.24 -4.82
C GLN A 162 -24.09 -14.90 -4.31
N GLY A 163 -23.70 -14.00 -5.22
CA GLY A 163 -23.33 -12.63 -4.89
C GLY A 163 -24.46 -11.89 -4.17
N VAL A 164 -25.69 -12.00 -4.67
CA VAL A 164 -26.88 -11.39 -4.02
C VAL A 164 -27.09 -11.94 -2.60
N ILE A 165 -27.02 -13.26 -2.41
CA ILE A 165 -27.12 -13.87 -1.08
C ILE A 165 -25.98 -13.36 -0.18
N ALA A 166 -24.75 -13.30 -0.70
CA ALA A 166 -23.58 -12.90 0.06
C ALA A 166 -23.70 -11.45 0.54
N LEU A 167 -24.09 -10.51 -0.32
CA LEU A 167 -24.32 -9.11 0.06
C LEU A 167 -25.42 -9.00 1.12
N TYR A 168 -26.55 -9.66 0.91
CA TYR A 168 -27.66 -9.59 1.85
C TYR A 168 -27.32 -10.18 3.23
N VAL A 169 -26.71 -11.37 3.27
CA VAL A 169 -26.34 -12.05 4.53
C VAL A 169 -25.28 -11.26 5.30
N ASN A 170 -24.37 -10.58 4.61
CA ASN A 170 -23.40 -9.68 5.23
C ASN A 170 -23.99 -8.29 5.56
N SER A 171 -25.31 -8.12 5.42
CA SER A 171 -26.04 -6.89 5.75
C SER A 171 -25.49 -5.66 5.04
N ILE A 172 -25.05 -5.82 3.78
CA ILE A 172 -24.62 -4.72 2.94
C ILE A 172 -25.87 -3.91 2.56
N SER A 173 -25.92 -2.64 2.98
CA SER A 173 -27.04 -1.76 2.66
C SER A 173 -26.97 -1.28 1.22
N ILE A 174 -28.15 -1.01 0.63
CA ILE A 174 -28.25 -0.35 -0.68
C ILE A 174 -27.57 1.03 -0.64
N GLU A 175 -27.72 1.78 0.45
CA GLU A 175 -27.05 3.09 0.64
C GLU A 175 -25.51 2.98 0.56
N TYR A 176 -24.91 1.88 1.03
CA TYR A 176 -23.47 1.67 0.91
C TYR A 176 -23.08 1.41 -0.55
N LEU A 177 -23.86 0.58 -1.27
CA LEU A 177 -23.64 0.28 -2.68
C LEU A 177 -23.82 1.54 -3.54
N GLU A 178 -24.88 2.32 -3.33
CA GLU A 178 -25.11 3.63 -3.95
C GLU A 178 -23.90 4.55 -3.74
N GLY A 179 -23.34 4.59 -2.52
CA GLY A 179 -22.16 5.38 -2.24
C GLY A 179 -20.89 4.93 -2.96
N LEU A 180 -20.76 3.64 -3.27
CA LEU A 180 -19.67 3.12 -4.11
C LEU A 180 -19.93 3.41 -5.60
N ASP A 181 -21.18 3.32 -6.04
CA ASP A 181 -21.61 3.61 -7.42
C ASP A 181 -21.43 5.10 -7.77
N ASP A 182 -21.80 6.00 -6.84
CA ASP A 182 -21.59 7.45 -6.97
C ASP A 182 -20.11 7.82 -7.16
N LEU A 183 -19.20 6.98 -6.65
CA LEU A 183 -17.75 7.12 -6.82
C LEU A 183 -17.23 6.47 -8.10
N GLY A 184 -18.06 5.73 -8.82
CA GLY A 184 -17.62 4.86 -9.92
C GLY A 184 -16.78 3.66 -9.47
N TYR A 185 -16.66 3.43 -8.16
CA TYR A 185 -15.79 2.40 -7.58
C TYR A 185 -16.49 1.04 -7.47
N LEU A 186 -17.82 1.01 -7.52
CA LEU A 186 -18.58 -0.23 -7.46
C LEU A 186 -18.25 -1.18 -8.63
N ASP A 187 -18.07 -0.63 -9.83
CA ASP A 187 -17.73 -1.40 -11.05
C ASP A 187 -16.31 -2.00 -11.02
N GLU A 188 -15.45 -1.49 -10.14
CA GLU A 188 -14.08 -1.97 -9.98
C GLU A 188 -13.96 -3.11 -8.96
N LEU A 189 -15.04 -3.39 -8.23
CA LEU A 189 -15.04 -4.32 -7.10
C LEU A 189 -15.83 -5.59 -7.42
N GLU A 190 -15.27 -6.73 -7.06
CA GLU A 190 -16.07 -7.93 -6.85
C GLU A 190 -16.94 -7.77 -5.59
N TYR A 191 -18.10 -8.43 -5.55
CA TYR A 191 -18.98 -8.40 -4.37
C TYR A 191 -18.27 -8.86 -3.08
N SER A 192 -17.24 -9.71 -3.21
CA SER A 192 -16.42 -10.15 -2.07
C SER A 192 -15.55 -9.02 -1.49
N GLU A 193 -15.12 -8.08 -2.33
CA GLU A 193 -14.31 -6.92 -1.96
C GLU A 193 -15.19 -5.83 -1.33
N VAL A 194 -16.41 -5.63 -1.85
CA VAL A 194 -17.45 -4.81 -1.21
C VAL A 194 -17.73 -5.29 0.22
N ILE A 195 -17.92 -6.60 0.40
CA ILE A 195 -18.10 -7.21 1.73
C ILE A 195 -16.85 -6.96 2.59
N GLY A 196 -15.65 -7.06 2.03
CA GLY A 196 -14.39 -6.77 2.71
C GLY A 196 -14.33 -5.35 3.25
N LEU A 197 -14.63 -4.34 2.43
CA LEU A 197 -14.64 -2.94 2.83
C LEU A 197 -15.66 -2.68 3.94
N TYR A 198 -16.90 -3.16 3.75
CA TYR A 198 -17.98 -2.98 4.72
C TYR A 198 -17.71 -3.69 6.05
N ALA A 199 -17.25 -4.94 6.03
CA ALA A 199 -16.94 -5.71 7.24
C ALA A 199 -15.80 -5.10 8.07
N ASN A 200 -14.90 -4.35 7.42
CA ASN A 200 -13.85 -3.58 8.09
C ASN A 200 -14.27 -2.14 8.43
N ASN A 201 -15.57 -1.84 8.32
CA ASN A 201 -16.18 -0.55 8.63
C ASN A 201 -15.59 0.62 7.83
N VAL A 202 -15.07 0.38 6.63
CA VAL A 202 -14.56 1.44 5.76
C VAL A 202 -15.74 2.27 5.27
N PRO A 203 -15.86 3.55 5.67
CA PRO A 203 -16.99 4.38 5.30
C PRO A 203 -16.80 4.94 3.88
N VAL A 204 -17.90 5.15 3.16
CA VAL A 204 -17.89 5.82 1.85
C VAL A 204 -17.22 7.20 1.94
N SER A 205 -17.33 7.92 3.07
CA SER A 205 -16.66 9.21 3.25
C SER A 205 -15.13 9.14 3.21
N PHE A 206 -14.53 8.02 3.63
CA PHE A 206 -13.09 7.81 3.51
C PHE A 206 -12.70 7.59 2.04
N LEU A 207 -13.47 6.76 1.32
CA LEU A 207 -13.31 6.54 -0.12
C LEU A 207 -13.44 7.85 -0.93
N GLN A 208 -14.44 8.69 -0.60
CA GLN A 208 -14.61 10.03 -1.16
C GLN A 208 -13.39 10.94 -0.92
N THR A 209 -12.69 10.75 0.20
CA THR A 209 -11.44 11.49 0.45
C THR A 209 -10.32 10.99 -0.44
N LEU A 210 -10.19 9.68 -0.66
CA LEU A 210 -9.21 9.10 -1.60
C LEU A 210 -9.50 9.52 -3.04
N ASP A 211 -10.76 9.47 -3.47
CA ASP A 211 -11.20 9.90 -4.81
C ASP A 211 -10.86 11.38 -5.06
N ARG A 212 -11.18 12.26 -4.11
CA ARG A 212 -10.91 13.71 -4.22
C ARG A 212 -9.43 14.06 -4.41
N ILE A 213 -8.54 13.22 -3.89
CA ILE A 213 -7.09 13.39 -4.03
C ILE A 213 -6.52 12.54 -5.18
N ASN A 214 -7.36 11.91 -6.00
CA ASN A 214 -7.02 10.98 -7.08
C ASN A 214 -6.14 9.82 -6.61
N TYR A 215 -6.40 9.30 -5.41
CA TYR A 215 -5.66 8.17 -4.84
C TYR A 215 -6.52 6.91 -4.72
N LEU A 216 -7.83 6.98 -5.00
CA LEU A 216 -8.70 5.81 -4.92
C LEU A 216 -8.24 4.69 -5.88
N ASP A 217 -7.94 5.05 -7.12
CA ASP A 217 -7.50 4.12 -8.17
C ASP A 217 -6.03 3.67 -8.02
N GLU A 218 -5.26 4.36 -7.16
CA GLU A 218 -3.84 4.09 -6.91
C GLU A 218 -3.62 3.05 -5.81
N VAL A 219 -4.67 2.66 -5.09
CA VAL A 219 -4.60 1.71 -3.97
C VAL A 219 -5.69 0.65 -4.09
N ASP A 220 -5.28 -0.61 -3.97
CA ASP A 220 -6.27 -1.70 -3.97
C ASP A 220 -7.16 -1.68 -2.72
N TYR A 221 -8.31 -2.34 -2.79
CA TYR A 221 -9.27 -2.39 -1.68
C TYR A 221 -8.64 -2.89 -0.36
N SER A 222 -7.63 -3.76 -0.44
CA SER A 222 -6.94 -4.31 0.73
C SER A 222 -6.06 -3.25 1.41
N GLY A 223 -5.42 -2.38 0.62
CA GLY A 223 -4.67 -1.23 1.08
C GLY A 223 -5.58 -0.18 1.71
N ILE A 224 -6.77 0.06 1.14
CA ILE A 224 -7.78 0.95 1.73
C ILE A 224 -8.21 0.44 3.11
N ILE A 225 -8.54 -0.84 3.22
CA ILE A 225 -8.86 -1.49 4.51
C ILE A 225 -7.69 -1.33 5.47
N GLY A 226 -6.46 -1.59 5.01
CA GLY A 226 -5.24 -1.46 5.81
C GLY A 226 -5.06 -0.06 6.37
N MET A 227 -5.20 0.98 5.55
CA MET A 227 -5.08 2.36 5.98
C MET A 227 -6.16 2.73 7.00
N TYR A 228 -7.42 2.43 6.70
CA TYR A 228 -8.53 2.77 7.59
C TYR A 228 -8.44 2.03 8.93
N ALA A 229 -8.15 0.72 8.92
CA ALA A 229 -8.01 -0.09 10.12
C ALA A 229 -6.82 0.35 11.01
N ASN A 230 -5.78 0.95 10.43
CA ASN A 230 -4.66 1.55 11.18
C ASN A 230 -4.94 3.00 11.61
N GLY A 231 -6.15 3.50 11.40
CA GLY A 231 -6.59 4.81 11.86
C GLY A 231 -5.98 5.98 11.08
N ILE A 232 -5.57 5.75 9.83
CA ILE A 232 -5.16 6.83 8.93
C ILE A 232 -6.31 7.81 8.79
N THR A 233 -6.04 9.08 9.04
CA THR A 233 -7.05 10.14 8.96
C THR A 233 -7.06 10.80 7.59
N ASP A 234 -8.23 11.33 7.20
CA ASP A 234 -8.40 12.18 6.03
C ASP A 234 -7.41 13.35 6.02
N GLU A 235 -7.15 13.94 7.20
CA GLU A 235 -6.18 15.02 7.36
C GLU A 235 -4.77 14.56 7.00
N PHE A 236 -4.35 13.39 7.48
CA PHE A 236 -3.02 12.84 7.22
C PHE A 236 -2.82 12.59 5.72
N ILE A 237 -3.73 11.85 5.07
CA ILE A 237 -3.57 11.49 3.66
C ILE A 237 -3.71 12.70 2.71
N THR A 238 -4.64 13.61 3.00
CA THR A 238 -4.75 14.88 2.24
C THR A 238 -3.52 15.76 2.46
N GLY A 239 -2.93 15.72 3.66
CA GLY A 239 -1.69 16.41 3.98
C GLY A 239 -0.50 15.90 3.18
N LEU A 240 -0.36 14.57 3.04
CA LEU A 240 0.65 13.93 2.19
C LEU A 240 0.49 14.35 0.72
N ASN A 241 -0.74 14.32 0.20
CA ASN A 241 -1.03 14.77 -1.16
C ASN A 241 -0.63 16.24 -1.38
N ARG A 242 -0.97 17.11 -0.43
CA ARG A 242 -0.69 18.55 -0.54
C ARG A 242 0.81 18.89 -0.57
N ILE A 243 1.65 18.08 0.08
CA ILE A 243 3.11 18.27 0.05
C ILE A 243 3.78 17.49 -1.09
N GLY A 244 3.00 16.82 -1.95
CA GLY A 244 3.52 16.03 -3.07
C GLY A 244 4.24 14.75 -2.66
N TYR A 245 4.04 14.26 -1.44
CA TYR A 245 4.73 13.07 -0.92
C TYR A 245 3.87 11.80 -1.00
N LEU A 246 2.60 11.92 -1.37
CA LEU A 246 1.70 10.76 -1.47
C LEU A 246 2.13 9.81 -2.59
N ASP A 247 2.51 10.35 -3.76
CA ASP A 247 2.89 9.58 -4.95
C ASP A 247 4.20 8.77 -4.76
N GLU A 248 4.99 9.11 -3.75
CA GLU A 248 6.25 8.44 -3.40
C GLU A 248 6.04 7.28 -2.40
N LEU A 249 4.81 7.08 -1.93
CA LEU A 249 4.49 6.15 -0.85
C LEU A 249 3.52 5.07 -1.32
N ASP A 250 3.85 3.81 -1.04
CA ASP A 250 2.83 2.76 -1.01
C ASP A 250 1.99 2.85 0.28
N TYR A 251 0.83 2.19 0.29
CA TYR A 251 -0.07 2.20 1.46
C TYR A 251 0.60 1.66 2.73
N THR A 252 1.59 0.75 2.61
CA THR A 252 2.32 0.21 3.76
C THR A 252 3.25 1.26 4.38
N SER A 253 3.82 2.13 3.55
CA SER A 253 4.70 3.23 3.94
C SER A 253 3.89 4.35 4.62
N ILE A 254 2.69 4.65 4.11
CA ILE A 254 1.73 5.57 4.76
C ILE A 254 1.39 5.07 6.17
N ILE A 255 1.03 3.79 6.30
CA ILE A 255 0.76 3.15 7.59
C ILE A 255 2.00 3.22 8.49
N GLY A 256 3.19 2.94 7.96
CA GLY A 256 4.45 2.99 8.68
C GLY A 256 4.73 4.37 9.28
N LEU A 257 4.59 5.43 8.49
CA LEU A 257 4.77 6.81 8.94
C LEU A 257 3.80 7.15 10.09
N TYR A 258 2.51 6.88 9.87
CA TYR A 258 1.47 7.22 10.83
C TYR A 258 1.59 6.42 12.14
N ALA A 259 1.81 5.11 12.05
CA ALA A 259 1.95 4.23 13.23
C ALA A 259 3.17 4.56 14.09
N ASN A 260 4.23 5.14 13.49
CA ASN A 260 5.40 5.65 14.22
C ASN A 260 5.23 7.10 14.69
N GLY A 261 4.04 7.68 14.52
CA GLY A 261 3.68 9.00 15.00
C GLY A 261 4.30 10.16 14.20
N VAL A 262 4.82 9.91 13.01
CA VAL A 262 5.39 10.96 12.14
C VAL A 262 4.28 11.96 11.83
N THR A 263 4.49 13.22 12.16
CA THR A 263 3.48 14.27 11.96
C THR A 263 3.57 14.90 10.58
N LEU A 264 2.45 15.44 10.10
CA LEU A 264 2.45 16.26 8.89
C LEU A 264 3.34 17.50 9.01
N SER A 265 3.44 18.12 10.20
CA SER A 265 4.30 19.28 10.43
C SER A 265 5.79 18.94 10.26
N PHE A 266 6.17 17.72 10.66
CA PHE A 266 7.53 17.22 10.48
C PHE A 266 7.85 17.00 9.00
N LEU A 267 6.96 16.31 8.28
CA LEU A 267 7.08 16.10 6.83
C LEU A 267 7.11 17.43 6.06
N GLN A 268 6.26 18.38 6.44
CA GLN A 268 6.26 19.74 5.88
C GLN A 268 7.58 20.46 6.13
N THR A 269 8.17 20.33 7.32
CA THR A 269 9.47 20.92 7.61
C THR A 269 10.56 20.31 6.73
N LEU A 270 10.58 18.98 6.56
CA LEU A 270 11.52 18.31 5.67
C LEU A 270 11.37 18.76 4.21
N SER A 271 10.12 18.85 3.73
CA SER A 271 9.81 19.33 2.38
C SER A 271 10.23 20.79 2.17
N GLN A 272 10.00 21.68 3.14
CA GLN A 272 10.38 23.11 3.03
C GLN A 272 11.88 23.38 2.99
N VAL A 273 12.68 22.44 3.47
CA VAL A 273 14.15 22.54 3.42
C VAL A 273 14.73 21.64 2.34
N ASP A 274 13.90 21.18 1.39
CA ASP A 274 14.27 20.33 0.26
C ASP A 274 14.99 19.02 0.66
N TYR A 275 14.77 18.55 1.89
CA TYR A 275 15.42 17.35 2.43
C TYR A 275 14.50 16.12 2.44
N LEU A 276 13.19 16.29 2.20
CA LEU A 276 12.26 15.16 2.15
C LEU A 276 12.57 14.23 0.98
N ASP A 277 12.89 14.79 -0.19
CA ASP A 277 13.14 14.03 -1.43
C ASP A 277 14.45 13.22 -1.38
N GLU A 278 15.32 13.50 -0.40
CA GLU A 278 16.55 12.74 -0.15
C GLU A 278 16.35 11.52 0.74
N LEU A 279 15.15 11.38 1.34
CA LEU A 279 14.85 10.39 2.35
C LEU A 279 13.86 9.36 1.81
N ASP A 280 14.13 8.08 2.06
CA ASP A 280 13.07 7.08 2.04
C ASP A 280 12.18 7.18 3.29
N TYR A 281 10.97 6.62 3.24
CA TYR A 281 10.02 6.69 4.35
C TYR A 281 10.59 6.10 5.66
N ALA A 282 11.46 5.08 5.59
CA ALA A 282 12.06 4.46 6.77
C ALA A 282 13.11 5.38 7.40
N GLN A 283 13.82 6.18 6.60
CA GLN A 283 14.73 7.22 7.07
C GLN A 283 13.97 8.38 7.74
N VAL A 284 12.82 8.80 7.18
CA VAL A 284 11.92 9.77 7.82
C VAL A 284 11.49 9.28 9.21
N ILE A 285 11.02 8.03 9.31
CA ILE A 285 10.69 7.39 10.59
C ILE A 285 11.91 7.39 11.51
N GLY A 286 13.08 7.05 10.97
CA GLY A 286 14.35 7.03 11.70
C GLY A 286 14.68 8.38 12.33
N LEU A 287 14.57 9.48 11.59
CA LEU A 287 14.77 10.83 12.12
C LEU A 287 13.79 11.11 13.27
N TYR A 288 12.50 10.88 13.02
CA TYR A 288 11.43 11.22 13.96
C TYR A 288 11.51 10.41 15.26
N VAL A 289 11.67 9.09 15.17
CA VAL A 289 11.75 8.19 16.34
C VAL A 289 13.02 8.42 17.16
N ASN A 290 14.11 8.92 16.54
CA ASN A 290 15.30 9.34 17.27
C ASN A 290 15.19 10.74 17.89
N GLY A 291 14.00 11.37 17.83
CA GLY A 291 13.69 12.64 18.48
C GLY A 291 14.19 13.87 17.72
N VAL A 292 14.65 13.73 16.48
CA VAL A 292 15.08 14.87 15.66
C VAL A 292 13.91 15.84 15.52
N THR A 293 14.09 17.08 15.97
CA THR A 293 13.00 18.08 16.00
C THR A 293 12.98 18.91 14.72
N GLU A 294 11.81 19.45 14.38
CA GLU A 294 11.65 20.41 13.29
C GLU A 294 12.58 21.64 13.44
N GLU A 295 12.74 22.14 14.67
CA GLU A 295 13.62 23.29 14.94
C GLU A 295 15.09 22.95 14.70
N PHE A 296 15.51 21.73 15.04
CA PHE A 296 16.86 21.27 14.77
C PHE A 296 17.14 21.17 13.27
N ILE A 297 16.21 20.60 12.48
CA ILE A 297 16.31 20.54 11.01
C ILE A 297 16.40 21.95 10.42
N LYS A 298 15.54 22.87 10.87
CA LYS A 298 15.57 24.27 10.42
C LYS A 298 16.90 24.96 10.75
N GLU A 299 17.49 24.67 11.90
CA GLU A 299 18.80 25.21 12.28
C GLU A 299 19.94 24.66 11.43
N LEU A 300 19.93 23.36 11.07
CA LEU A 300 20.92 22.79 10.15
C LEU A 300 20.81 23.44 8.76
N ASN A 301 19.59 23.61 8.25
CA ASN A 301 19.36 24.28 6.98
C ASN A 301 19.84 25.74 6.99
N ARG A 302 19.53 26.51 8.04
CA ARG A 302 20.02 27.91 8.19
C ARG A 302 21.54 28.05 8.22
N ARG A 303 22.26 26.97 8.58
CA ARG A 303 23.72 26.93 8.62
C ARG A 303 24.33 26.36 7.34
N ASP A 304 23.52 26.10 6.31
CA ASP A 304 23.92 25.45 5.07
C ASP A 304 24.65 24.11 5.32
N MET A 305 24.20 23.36 6.34
CA MET A 305 24.81 22.08 6.72
C MET A 305 24.01 20.87 6.26
N LEU A 306 22.73 21.05 5.92
CA LEU A 306 21.82 19.93 5.68
C LEU A 306 22.16 19.17 4.39
N ASP A 307 22.45 19.89 3.31
CA ASP A 307 22.81 19.35 1.98
C ASP A 307 24.05 18.41 1.99
N ASP A 308 24.93 18.56 2.99
CA ASP A 308 26.14 17.74 3.13
C ASP A 308 25.96 16.54 4.08
N MET A 309 24.75 16.36 4.65
CA MET A 309 24.49 15.38 5.70
C MET A 309 23.47 14.33 5.26
N ASN A 310 23.79 13.05 5.49
CA ASN A 310 22.76 12.01 5.41
C ASN A 310 21.97 11.90 6.72
N PHE A 311 20.83 11.19 6.69
CA PHE A 311 19.94 11.07 7.86
C PHE A 311 20.64 10.53 9.12
N THR A 312 21.64 9.65 8.97
CA THR A 312 22.38 9.10 10.12
C THR A 312 23.26 10.17 10.76
N GLU A 313 23.86 11.06 9.97
CA GLU A 313 24.66 12.18 10.47
C GLU A 313 23.78 13.22 11.16
N VAL A 314 22.58 13.49 10.63
CA VAL A 314 21.59 14.36 11.28
C VAL A 314 21.22 13.81 12.66
N ILE A 315 20.92 12.52 12.78
CA ILE A 315 20.62 11.86 14.06
C ILE A 315 21.81 11.96 15.04
N GLN A 316 23.02 11.67 14.57
CA GLN A 316 24.22 11.73 15.42
C GLN A 316 24.48 13.15 15.92
N MET A 317 24.29 14.16 15.07
CA MET A 317 24.49 15.55 15.45
C MET A 317 23.44 16.02 16.46
N TYR A 318 22.18 15.56 16.32
CA TYR A 318 21.13 15.83 17.31
C TYR A 318 21.45 15.20 18.67
N GLN A 319 21.88 13.94 18.69
CA GLN A 319 22.20 13.21 19.93
C GLN A 319 23.42 13.74 20.70
N ASN A 320 24.30 14.47 20.02
CA ASN A 320 25.53 15.04 20.59
C ASN A 320 25.38 16.52 20.99
N ASN A 321 24.23 17.15 20.73
CA ASN A 321 23.88 18.50 21.19
C ASN A 321 23.16 18.47 22.55
#